data_AF-A0A1Z8ND47-F1
#
_entry.id   AF-A0A1Z8ND47-F1
#
_cell.length_a   1.000
_cell.length_b   1.000
_cell.length_c   1.000
_cell.angle_alpha   90.00
_cell.angle_beta   90.00
_cell.angle_gamma   90.00
#
_symmetry.space_group_name_H-M   'P 1'
#
loop_
_entity.id
_entity.type
_entity.pdbx_description
1 polymer ?
#
loop_
_entity_poly.entity_id
_entity_poly.type
_entity_poly.pdbx_seq_one_letter_code
_entity_poly.pdbx_strand_id
1 'polypeptide(L)'
;MPALLRLTLIVLLSLLGLCGLVRLPLMPPLLARSGSGITLSDLEAEEALEEARQAAASQMSRFVGGQITRHYWGGFTPYLDVLGMEIPPTMEVKITVEGDRTRLVLDPRRVNERYIAEVVRSGTLARGATCRGTGNPGPFVLKGKQLLCPEGWVVINDPLSK
;
A
#
# COMPACT_ATOMS: atom_id res chain seq x y z
N MET A 1 30.07 42.71 -12.48
CA MET A 1 28.97 42.20 -11.62
C MET A 1 28.73 40.67 -11.62
N PRO A 2 29.31 39.80 -12.48
CA PRO A 2 29.05 38.35 -12.42
C PRO A 2 29.99 37.54 -11.51
N ALA A 3 31.11 38.12 -11.05
CA ALA A 3 32.12 37.40 -10.28
C ALA A 3 31.71 37.16 -8.82
N LEU A 4 31.13 38.17 -8.17
CA LEU A 4 30.65 38.08 -6.78
C LEU A 4 29.55 37.02 -6.61
N LEU A 5 28.61 36.96 -7.56
CA LEU A 5 27.50 36.01 -7.51
C LEU A 5 27.95 34.55 -7.72
N ARG A 6 28.98 34.34 -8.55
CA ARG A 6 29.61 33.03 -8.72
C ARG A 6 30.36 32.59 -7.47
N LEU A 7 31.05 33.52 -6.82
CA LEU A 7 31.80 33.25 -5.59
C LEU A 7 30.87 32.86 -4.44
N THR A 8 29.74 33.58 -4.28
CA THR A 8 28.72 33.21 -3.27
C THR A 8 28.10 31.85 -3.54
N LEU A 9 27.84 31.49 -4.80
CA LEU A 9 27.27 30.21 -5.16
C LEU A 9 28.23 29.04 -4.87
N ILE A 10 29.51 29.22 -5.19
CA ILE A 10 30.57 28.23 -4.95
C ILE A 10 30.76 28.01 -3.45
N VAL A 11 30.74 29.08 -2.65
CA VAL A 11 30.84 28.99 -1.18
C VAL A 11 29.63 28.25 -0.60
N LEU A 12 28.41 28.52 -1.07
CA LEU A 12 27.21 27.83 -0.61
C LEU A 12 27.22 26.34 -0.96
N LEU A 13 27.61 25.99 -2.19
CA LEU A 13 27.69 24.60 -2.65
C LEU A 13 28.78 23.82 -1.94
N SER A 14 29.93 24.44 -1.67
CA SER A 14 31.01 23.81 -0.91
C SER A 14 30.64 23.60 0.56
N LEU A 15 29.91 24.53 1.18
CA LEU A 15 29.34 24.35 2.52
C LEU A 15 28.32 23.21 2.58
N LEU A 16 27.41 23.12 1.60
CA LEU A 16 26.45 22.03 1.51
C LEU A 16 27.13 20.68 1.28
N GLY A 17 28.17 20.64 0.44
CA GLY A 17 29.00 19.47 0.20
C GLY A 17 29.77 19.03 1.45
N LEU A 18 30.33 19.97 2.21
CA LEU A 18 30.98 19.67 3.50
C LEU A 18 29.98 19.16 4.53
N CYS A 19 28.77 19.73 4.61
CA CYS A 19 27.70 19.24 5.50
C CYS A 19 27.21 17.83 5.12
N GLY A 20 27.36 17.41 3.86
CA GLY A 20 27.08 16.04 3.44
C GLY A 20 28.23 15.05 3.71
N LEU A 21 29.48 15.51 3.66
CA LEU A 21 30.69 14.70 3.89
C LEU A 21 30.97 14.48 5.38
N VAL A 22 30.77 15.51 6.18
CA VAL A 22 30.63 15.36 7.63
C VAL A 22 29.25 14.76 7.81
N ARG A 23 29.15 13.43 7.96
CA ARG A 23 27.94 12.77 8.46
C ARG A 23 27.62 13.31 9.86
N LEU A 24 27.22 14.58 9.95
CA LEU A 24 26.47 15.10 11.07
C LEU A 24 25.29 14.14 11.13
N PRO A 25 25.19 13.30 12.18
CA PRO A 25 23.99 12.52 12.35
C PRO A 25 22.90 13.59 12.42
N LEU A 26 22.13 13.71 11.34
CA LEU A 26 20.85 14.38 11.37
C LEU A 26 20.15 13.64 12.49
N MET A 27 20.15 14.24 13.68
CA MET A 27 19.41 13.72 14.80
C MET A 27 18.03 13.45 14.21
N PRO A 28 17.57 12.19 14.21
CA PRO A 28 16.17 11.95 13.87
C PRO A 28 15.38 12.91 14.77
N PRO A 29 14.33 13.57 14.25
CA PRO A 29 13.53 14.44 15.09
C PRO A 29 13.24 13.67 16.38
N LEU A 30 13.50 14.31 17.53
CA LEU A 30 13.26 13.80 18.88
C LEU A 30 11.74 13.65 19.16
N LEU A 31 11.01 13.13 18.19
CA LEU A 31 9.72 12.46 18.33
C LEU A 31 9.94 10.94 18.51
N ALA A 32 11.16 10.51 18.83
CA ALA A 32 11.41 9.22 19.44
C ALA A 32 10.84 9.21 20.86
N ARG A 33 9.52 9.00 20.93
CA ARG A 33 8.84 8.11 21.87
C ARG A 33 9.37 8.17 23.31
N SER A 34 8.86 9.11 24.10
CA SER A 34 8.79 8.94 25.56
C SER A 34 7.90 7.72 25.85
N GLY A 35 8.50 6.61 26.29
CA GLY A 35 7.75 5.36 26.52
C GLY A 35 8.43 4.45 27.53
N SER A 36 8.50 4.86 28.79
CA SER A 36 8.88 4.01 29.93
C SER A 36 7.78 2.98 30.29
N GLY A 37 7.19 2.32 29.29
CA GLY A 37 6.07 1.40 29.48
C GLY A 37 5.74 0.50 28.28
N ILE A 38 6.60 0.44 27.27
CA ILE A 38 6.41 -0.46 26.13
C ILE A 38 6.97 -1.83 26.52
N THR A 39 6.12 -2.85 26.52
CA THR A 39 6.55 -4.23 26.79
C THR A 39 7.12 -4.85 25.52
N LEU A 40 7.97 -5.88 25.64
CA LEU A 40 8.50 -6.62 24.48
C LEU A 40 7.36 -7.18 23.61
N SER A 41 6.27 -7.64 24.24
CA SER A 41 5.06 -8.13 23.56
C SER A 41 4.35 -7.05 22.72
N ASP A 42 4.37 -5.79 23.15
CA ASP A 42 3.77 -4.70 22.37
C ASP A 42 4.58 -4.41 21.11
N LEU A 43 5.91 -4.52 21.20
CA LEU A 43 6.81 -4.35 20.05
C LEU A 43 6.63 -5.47 19.03
N GLU A 44 6.57 -6.72 19.50
CA GLU A 44 6.34 -7.88 18.64
C GLU A 44 4.98 -7.80 17.91
N ALA A 45 3.94 -7.33 18.60
CA ALA A 45 2.63 -7.12 18.00
C ALA A 45 2.64 -6.01 16.93
N GLU A 46 3.33 -4.90 17.20
CA GLU A 46 3.47 -3.80 16.25
C GLU A 46 4.28 -4.22 15.02
N GLU A 47 5.38 -4.96 15.22
CA GLU A 47 6.20 -5.48 14.13
C GLU A 47 5.42 -6.46 13.24
N ALA A 48 4.69 -7.40 13.84
CA ALA A 48 3.85 -8.34 13.10
C ALA A 48 2.75 -7.64 12.29
N LEU A 49 2.19 -6.55 12.83
CA LEU A 49 1.19 -5.73 12.17
C LEU A 49 1.78 -4.94 11.00
N GLU A 50 2.96 -4.35 11.17
CA GLU A 50 3.64 -3.64 10.08
C GLU A 50 4.09 -4.60 8.97
N GLU A 51 4.64 -5.77 9.31
CA GLU A 51 4.99 -6.81 8.34
C GLU A 51 3.75 -7.27 7.55
N ALA A 52 2.64 -7.52 8.25
CA ALA A 52 1.38 -7.90 7.61
C ALA A 52 0.86 -6.81 6.66
N ARG A 53 0.95 -5.53 7.04
CA ARG A 53 0.54 -4.40 6.19
C ARG A 53 1.37 -4.30 4.93
N GLN A 54 2.69 -4.42 5.04
CA GLN A 54 3.60 -4.35 3.88
C GLN A 54 3.38 -5.52 2.92
N ALA A 55 3.30 -6.74 3.47
CA ALA A 55 3.01 -7.93 2.69
C ALA A 55 1.65 -7.82 1.99
N ALA A 56 0.59 -7.44 2.72
CA ALA A 56 -0.74 -7.29 2.15
C ALA A 56 -0.78 -6.19 1.07
N ALA A 57 -0.19 -5.02 1.33
CA ALA A 57 -0.16 -3.93 0.35
C ALA A 57 0.51 -4.35 -0.98
N SER A 58 1.60 -5.12 -0.91
CA SER A 58 2.27 -5.65 -2.10
C SER A 58 1.36 -6.59 -2.90
N GLN A 59 0.66 -7.50 -2.22
CA GLN A 59 -0.24 -8.47 -2.87
C GLN A 59 -1.51 -7.78 -3.42
N MET A 60 -2.07 -6.82 -2.69
CA MET A 60 -3.22 -6.04 -3.12
C MET A 60 -2.93 -5.26 -4.41
N SER A 61 -1.74 -4.64 -4.50
CA SER A 61 -1.31 -3.95 -5.72
C SER A 61 -1.14 -4.91 -6.91
N ARG A 62 -0.54 -6.09 -6.69
CA ARG A 62 -0.38 -7.12 -7.73
C ARG A 62 -1.73 -7.63 -8.23
N PHE A 63 -2.66 -7.89 -7.32
CA PHE A 63 -4.01 -8.33 -7.64
C PHE A 63 -4.73 -7.30 -8.51
N VAL A 64 -4.80 -6.04 -8.08
CA VAL A 64 -5.51 -5.00 -8.82
C VAL A 64 -4.90 -4.79 -10.21
N GLY A 65 -3.57 -4.66 -10.29
CA GLY A 65 -2.88 -4.49 -11.57
C GLY A 65 -3.04 -5.70 -12.50
N GLY A 66 -2.92 -6.91 -11.95
CA GLY A 66 -3.09 -8.16 -12.68
C GLY A 66 -4.50 -8.33 -13.21
N GLN A 67 -5.54 -8.05 -12.41
CA GLN A 67 -6.93 -8.16 -12.84
C GLN A 67 -7.31 -7.09 -13.87
N ILE A 68 -6.85 -5.84 -13.69
CA ILE A 68 -7.06 -4.78 -14.69
C ILE A 68 -6.39 -5.17 -16.02
N THR A 69 -5.17 -5.72 -15.98
CA THR A 69 -4.49 -6.20 -17.19
C THR A 69 -5.28 -7.35 -17.82
N ARG A 70 -5.62 -8.37 -17.02
CA ARG A 70 -6.35 -9.55 -17.47
C ARG A 70 -7.72 -9.22 -18.06
N HIS A 71 -8.38 -8.18 -17.55
CA HIS A 71 -9.65 -7.65 -18.06
C HIS A 71 -9.56 -7.30 -19.54
N TYR A 72 -8.51 -6.58 -19.96
CA TYR A 72 -8.30 -6.25 -21.38
C TYR A 72 -7.98 -7.46 -22.27
N TRP A 73 -7.67 -8.61 -21.66
CA TRP A 73 -7.40 -9.88 -22.33
C TRP A 73 -8.60 -10.85 -22.22
N GLY A 74 -9.80 -10.35 -21.91
CA GLY A 74 -11.05 -11.12 -22.01
C GLY A 74 -11.76 -11.47 -20.70
N GLY A 75 -11.39 -10.87 -19.56
CA GLY A 75 -12.16 -11.00 -18.31
C GLY A 75 -11.32 -11.00 -17.04
N PHE A 76 -11.94 -11.28 -15.90
CA PHE A 76 -11.24 -11.51 -14.63
C PHE A 76 -10.90 -12.99 -14.44
N THR A 77 -9.94 -13.28 -13.57
CA THR A 77 -9.52 -14.65 -13.26
C THR A 77 -9.64 -14.97 -11.77
N PRO A 78 -10.11 -16.17 -11.38
CA PRO A 78 -10.08 -16.61 -9.98
C PRO A 78 -8.75 -17.27 -9.59
N TYR A 79 -7.77 -17.32 -10.49
CA TYR A 79 -6.52 -18.07 -10.29
C TYR A 79 -5.35 -17.14 -9.97
N LEU A 80 -4.68 -17.36 -8.84
CA LEU A 80 -3.58 -16.53 -8.34
C LEU A 80 -2.28 -16.72 -9.13
N ASP A 81 -2.02 -17.93 -9.62
CA ASP A 81 -0.88 -18.28 -10.47
C ASP A 81 -0.91 -17.52 -11.81
N VAL A 82 -2.10 -17.38 -12.41
CA VAL A 82 -2.31 -16.55 -13.61
C VAL A 82 -1.98 -15.08 -13.35
N LEU A 83 -2.18 -14.61 -12.11
CA LEU A 83 -1.83 -13.25 -11.69
C LEU A 83 -0.36 -13.13 -11.25
N GLY A 84 0.42 -14.21 -11.26
CA GLY A 84 1.80 -14.23 -10.75
C GLY A 84 1.88 -13.91 -9.25
N MET A 85 0.83 -14.27 -8.50
CA MET A 85 0.71 -14.00 -7.08
C MET A 85 1.06 -15.24 -6.25
N GLU A 86 2.00 -15.08 -5.35
CA GLU A 86 2.32 -16.04 -4.31
C GLU A 86 1.95 -15.43 -2.96
N ILE A 87 0.96 -16.02 -2.30
CA ILE A 87 0.45 -15.51 -1.02
C ILE A 87 1.34 -16.06 0.10
N PRO A 88 1.81 -15.21 1.02
CA PRO A 88 2.55 -15.67 2.19
C PRO A 88 1.74 -16.69 3.01
N PRO A 89 2.37 -17.75 3.54
CA PRO A 89 1.66 -18.78 4.33
C PRO A 89 1.06 -18.24 5.64
N THR A 90 1.49 -17.04 6.05
CA THR A 90 0.97 -16.31 7.21
C THR A 90 -0.40 -15.67 6.96
N MET A 91 -0.93 -15.74 5.74
CA MET A 91 -2.23 -15.17 5.35
C MET A 91 -3.16 -16.22 4.75
N GLU A 92 -4.43 -16.17 5.13
CA GLU A 92 -5.49 -16.84 4.39
C GLU A 92 -5.93 -15.97 3.21
N VAL A 93 -6.26 -16.63 2.10
CA VAL A 93 -6.67 -15.96 0.87
C VAL A 93 -8.01 -16.49 0.40
N LYS A 94 -8.87 -15.56 -0.01
CA LYS A 94 -10.10 -15.87 -0.72
C LYS A 94 -10.23 -14.96 -1.92
N ILE A 95 -10.37 -15.56 -3.09
CA ILE A 95 -10.66 -14.87 -4.33
C ILE A 95 -12.06 -15.24 -4.81
N THR A 96 -12.80 -14.27 -5.29
CA THR A 96 -14.16 -14.46 -5.80
C THR A 96 -14.31 -13.66 -7.08
N VAL A 97 -14.92 -14.27 -8.10
CA VAL A 97 -15.19 -13.63 -9.39
C VAL A 97 -16.67 -13.74 -9.67
N GLU A 98 -17.31 -12.60 -9.89
CA GLU A 98 -18.76 -12.48 -10.07
C GLU A 98 -19.03 -11.62 -11.29
N GLY A 99 -18.94 -12.20 -12.49
CA GLY A 99 -19.27 -11.53 -13.75
C GLY A 99 -18.45 -10.25 -14.00
N ASP A 100 -18.98 -9.10 -13.60
CA ASP A 100 -18.38 -7.78 -13.80
C ASP A 100 -17.44 -7.33 -12.67
N ARG A 101 -17.19 -8.17 -11.67
CA ARG A 101 -16.30 -7.87 -10.56
C ARG A 101 -15.46 -9.05 -10.12
N THR A 102 -14.35 -8.74 -9.48
CA THR A 102 -13.52 -9.71 -8.77
C THR A 102 -13.03 -9.12 -7.46
N ARG A 103 -13.02 -9.94 -6.42
CA ARG A 103 -12.65 -9.56 -5.07
C ARG A 103 -11.57 -10.50 -4.54
N LEU A 104 -10.56 -9.92 -3.93
CA LEU A 104 -9.55 -10.59 -3.12
C LEU A 104 -9.74 -10.20 -1.67
N VAL A 105 -9.68 -11.18 -0.78
CA VAL A 105 -9.62 -11.00 0.66
C VAL A 105 -8.35 -11.67 1.17
N LEU A 106 -7.54 -10.93 1.92
CA LEU A 106 -6.40 -11.45 2.67
C LEU A 106 -6.64 -11.27 4.16
N ASP A 107 -6.43 -12.35 4.91
CA ASP A 107 -6.65 -12.41 6.36
C ASP A 107 -5.38 -12.96 7.03
N PRO A 108 -4.49 -12.09 7.56
CA PRO A 108 -3.27 -12.53 8.23
C PRO A 108 -3.59 -13.15 9.59
N ARG A 109 -2.99 -14.31 9.86
CA ARG A 109 -3.35 -15.15 11.03
C ARG A 109 -3.03 -14.53 12.39
N ARG A 110 -2.05 -13.61 12.44
CA ARG A 110 -1.48 -13.08 13.70
C ARG A 110 -1.97 -11.69 14.07
N VAL A 111 -2.75 -11.04 13.21
CA VAL A 111 -3.16 -9.64 13.40
C VAL A 111 -4.65 -9.49 13.16
N ASN A 112 -5.31 -8.64 13.93
CA ASN A 112 -6.73 -8.38 13.78
C ASN A 112 -6.97 -7.26 12.74
N GLU A 113 -6.44 -7.43 11.53
CA GLU A 113 -6.61 -6.51 10.42
C GLU A 113 -6.77 -7.32 9.13
N ARG A 114 -7.84 -7.04 8.37
CA ARG A 114 -8.15 -7.72 7.13
C ARG A 114 -7.99 -6.76 5.96
N TYR A 115 -7.65 -7.32 4.82
CA TYR A 115 -7.34 -6.57 3.60
C TYR A 115 -8.24 -7.05 2.47
N ILE A 116 -8.82 -6.11 1.76
CA ILE A 116 -9.71 -6.38 0.64
C ILE A 116 -9.28 -5.58 -0.58
N ALA A 117 -9.34 -6.20 -1.74
CA ALA A 117 -9.26 -5.51 -3.01
C ALA A 117 -10.43 -5.92 -3.88
N GLU A 118 -11.01 -4.96 -4.58
CA GLU A 118 -12.03 -5.22 -5.58
C GLU A 118 -11.64 -4.54 -6.88
N VAL A 119 -11.88 -5.25 -7.99
CA VAL A 119 -11.81 -4.69 -9.34
C VAL A 119 -13.15 -4.90 -10.00
N VAL A 120 -13.75 -3.81 -10.48
CA VAL A 120 -15.04 -3.81 -11.18
C VAL A 120 -14.87 -3.28 -12.59
N ARG A 121 -15.62 -3.85 -13.53
CA ARG A 121 -15.77 -3.31 -14.88
C ARG A 121 -16.73 -2.13 -14.86
N SER A 122 -16.26 -0.98 -15.28
CA SER A 122 -17.03 0.25 -15.47
C SER A 122 -16.96 0.67 -16.94
N GLY A 123 -17.92 0.19 -17.73
CA GLY A 123 -17.92 0.35 -19.19
C GLY A 123 -16.75 -0.38 -19.84
N THR A 124 -15.90 0.36 -20.55
CA THR A 124 -14.69 -0.14 -21.21
C THR A 124 -13.45 -0.16 -20.31
N LEU A 125 -13.57 0.37 -19.09
CA LEU A 125 -12.46 0.49 -18.15
C LEU A 125 -12.67 -0.45 -16.96
N ALA A 126 -11.56 -0.94 -16.40
CA ALA A 126 -11.57 -1.58 -15.09
C ALA A 126 -11.15 -0.57 -14.00
N ARG A 127 -11.85 -0.59 -12.87
CA ARG A 127 -11.57 0.25 -11.70
C ARG A 127 -11.27 -0.64 -10.52
N GLY A 128 -10.16 -0.38 -9.84
CA GLY A 128 -9.75 -1.13 -8.67
C GLY A 128 -9.68 -0.26 -7.43
N ALA A 129 -9.89 -0.86 -6.26
CA ALA A 129 -9.66 -0.24 -4.97
C ALA A 129 -9.08 -1.26 -4.00
N THR A 130 -8.23 -0.79 -3.09
CA THR A 130 -7.64 -1.62 -2.03
C THR A 130 -7.91 -0.98 -0.67
N CYS A 131 -8.37 -1.77 0.28
CA CYS A 131 -8.85 -1.29 1.57
C CYS A 131 -8.40 -2.20 2.70
N ARG A 132 -8.15 -1.61 3.87
CA ARG A 132 -7.92 -2.31 5.14
C ARG A 132 -9.03 -1.99 6.12
N GLY A 133 -9.29 -2.91 7.03
CA GLY A 133 -10.31 -2.75 8.04
C GLY A 133 -10.41 -3.99 8.91
N THR A 134 -11.45 -4.04 9.72
CA THR A 134 -11.71 -5.16 10.64
C THR A 134 -13.08 -5.75 10.37
N GLY A 135 -13.21 -7.06 10.60
CA GLY A 135 -14.48 -7.75 10.42
C GLY A 135 -14.83 -8.04 8.95
N ASN A 136 -16.13 -8.11 8.66
CA ASN A 136 -16.61 -8.48 7.33
C ASN A 136 -16.82 -7.25 6.45
N PRO A 137 -16.27 -7.25 5.23
CA PRO A 137 -16.38 -6.10 4.34
C PRO A 137 -17.81 -5.94 3.80
N GLY A 138 -18.30 -4.71 3.78
CA GLY A 138 -19.51 -4.33 3.05
C GLY A 138 -19.26 -4.27 1.53
N PRO A 139 -20.25 -3.81 0.75
CA PRO A 139 -20.09 -3.62 -0.69
C PRO A 139 -19.18 -2.42 -0.99
N PHE A 140 -18.37 -2.54 -2.05
CA PHE A 140 -17.70 -1.38 -2.65
C PHE A 140 -18.71 -0.54 -3.43
N VAL A 141 -18.46 0.77 -3.51
CA VAL A 141 -19.34 1.71 -4.21
C VAL A 141 -18.59 2.37 -5.35
N LEU A 142 -19.10 2.19 -6.57
CA LEU A 142 -18.55 2.90 -7.74
C LEU A 142 -19.16 4.31 -7.80
N LYS A 143 -18.35 5.34 -7.56
CA LYS A 143 -18.75 6.75 -7.64
C LYS A 143 -18.01 7.45 -8.79
N GLY A 144 -18.71 7.68 -9.89
CA GLY A 144 -18.11 8.26 -11.09
C GLY A 144 -17.01 7.36 -11.65
N LYS A 145 -15.76 7.82 -11.57
CA LYS A 145 -14.57 7.09 -12.07
C LYS A 145 -13.81 6.33 -10.99
N GLN A 146 -14.23 6.40 -9.72
CA GLN A 146 -13.51 5.81 -8.60
C GLN A 146 -14.34 4.71 -7.94
N LEU A 147 -13.67 3.61 -7.58
CA LEU A 147 -14.23 2.57 -6.73
C LEU A 147 -13.88 2.92 -5.28
N LEU A 148 -14.88 3.05 -4.43
CA LEU A 148 -14.73 3.45 -3.03
C LEU A 148 -14.76 2.24 -2.11
N CYS A 149 -13.93 2.29 -1.06
CA CYS A 149 -13.93 1.31 0.00
C CYS A 149 -15.29 1.25 0.71
N PRO A 150 -15.65 0.08 1.27
CA PRO A 150 -16.83 -0.04 2.13
C PRO A 150 -16.76 0.91 3.33
N GLU A 151 -17.91 1.22 3.91
CA GLU A 151 -17.99 2.06 5.11
C GLU A 151 -17.17 1.48 6.27
N GLY A 152 -16.38 2.31 6.95
CA GLY A 152 -15.49 1.89 8.03
C GLY A 152 -14.15 1.30 7.56
N TRP A 153 -13.92 1.17 6.26
CA TRP A 153 -12.66 0.68 5.70
C TRP A 153 -11.78 1.82 5.18
N VAL A 154 -10.46 1.68 5.36
CA VAL A 154 -9.47 2.68 5.02
C VAL A 154 -8.76 2.29 3.72
N VAL A 155 -8.59 3.23 2.79
CA VAL A 155 -7.85 3.02 1.54
C VAL A 155 -6.37 2.75 1.85
N ILE A 156 -5.80 1.70 1.26
CA ILE A 156 -4.37 1.33 1.47
C ILE A 156 -3.49 1.99 0.43
N ASN A 157 -3.91 1.96 -0.83
CA ASN A 157 -3.34 2.71 -1.94
C ASN A 157 -4.34 2.63 -3.11
N ASP A 158 -4.61 3.76 -3.77
CA ASP A 158 -5.31 3.77 -5.06
C ASP A 158 -4.21 3.67 -6.15
N PRO A 159 -4.03 2.51 -6.80
CA PRO A 159 -3.02 2.35 -7.85
C PRO A 159 -3.27 3.26 -9.06
N LEU A 160 -4.39 3.98 -9.12
CA LEU A 160 -4.77 4.91 -10.18
C LEU A 160 -4.79 6.39 -9.74
N SER A 161 -4.25 6.75 -8.57
CA SER A 161 -4.20 8.15 -8.08
C SER A 161 -3.07 9.02 -8.67
N LYS A 162 -2.48 8.63 -9.81
CA LYS A 162 -1.58 9.49 -10.59
C LYS A 162 -2.22 9.96 -11.88
#